data_AF-A0A9N8DXP4-F1
#
_entry.id   AF-A0A9N8DXP4-F1
#
_cell.length_a   1.000
_cell.length_b   1.000
_cell.length_c   1.000
_cell.angle_alpha   90.00
_cell.angle_beta   90.00
_cell.angle_gamma   90.00
#
_symmetry.space_group_name_H-M   'P 1'
#
loop_
_entity.id
_entity.type
_entity.pdbx_description
1 polymer ?
#
loop_
_entity_poly.entity_id
_entity_poly.type
_entity_poly.pdbx_seq_one_letter_code
_entity_poly.pdbx_strand_id
1 'polypeptide(L)'
;MSGSSQDVPSSGKFKPSCIRSSMEPDVKIVVGGRVYQEYSQSLSCWSGFFDRALCSGMKESTTKSFEFPDRKPEEWEWLVELMAPMSGKQVTEENVYTALSWFDELCCVKGIEECDKVLEMKVQVDINRNQVSFSGNCFRTNSDEKNLKNAVETLLDALSTSFRYNLKRLKARCIDFMQQAIENVMCLFEIEQITRFVFLLTTYVECKEKLLGSLMKNLPSSMADMPDDELLRQDLLPVFLHTEAARRESESKLKRRRDAVRDAEKEGVAPPEIVVEGAGQRAVNGTYARDGWFEASAMYSMRGRYNGEACVFRLFQCRVINDTCHWYISTVPRHSQPGTTADIDFYTAPVLDNCIDFPPARTWTRSNEGVAPPPRVILPTGWS
;
A
#
# COMPACT_ATOMS: atom_id res chain seq x y z
N MET A 1 47.83 47.06 -34.84
CA MET A 1 48.23 46.45 -33.56
C MET A 1 47.45 47.15 -32.46
N SER A 2 46.24 46.67 -32.19
CA SER A 2 45.32 47.19 -31.18
C SER A 2 45.31 46.19 -30.04
N GLY A 3 45.97 46.54 -28.93
CA GLY A 3 46.06 45.71 -27.73
C GLY A 3 44.71 45.67 -27.02
N SER A 4 44.11 44.48 -26.96
CA SER A 4 42.93 44.19 -26.17
C SER A 4 43.35 43.99 -24.71
N SER A 5 43.09 44.99 -23.86
CA SER A 5 43.19 44.82 -22.40
C SER A 5 42.21 43.73 -21.97
N GLN A 6 42.74 42.64 -21.45
CA GLN A 6 41.95 41.66 -20.70
C GLN A 6 41.66 42.27 -19.33
N ASP A 7 40.38 42.56 -19.08
CA ASP A 7 39.89 42.92 -17.75
C ASP A 7 40.15 41.75 -16.79
N VAL A 8 41.09 41.97 -15.86
CA VAL A 8 41.34 41.05 -14.75
C VAL A 8 40.12 41.14 -13.82
N PRO A 9 39.38 40.05 -13.59
CA PRO A 9 38.19 40.09 -12.73
C PRO A 9 38.60 40.52 -11.33
N SER A 10 38.00 41.63 -10.86
CA SER A 10 38.25 42.19 -9.53
C SER A 10 38.10 41.10 -8.48
N SER A 11 39.10 40.95 -7.62
CA SER A 11 39.15 39.99 -6.50
C SER A 11 37.81 39.97 -5.76
N GLY A 12 36.99 38.96 -6.05
CA GLY A 12 35.67 38.80 -5.46
C GLY A 12 35.79 38.71 -3.95
N LYS A 13 34.94 39.44 -3.22
CA LYS A 13 34.87 39.37 -1.77
C LYS A 13 34.64 37.92 -1.35
N PHE A 14 35.62 37.33 -0.67
CA PHE A 14 35.52 36.00 -0.10
C PHE A 14 34.42 35.98 0.96
N LYS A 15 33.49 35.04 0.84
CA LYS A 15 32.50 34.75 1.88
C LYS A 15 33.08 33.59 2.70
N PRO A 16 33.58 33.83 3.92
CA PRO A 16 34.15 32.76 4.74
C PRO A 16 33.08 31.72 5.08
N SER A 17 33.48 30.45 5.14
CA SER A 17 32.57 29.35 5.51
C SER A 17 32.10 29.49 6.96
N CYS A 18 31.00 28.83 7.29
CA CYS A 18 30.28 28.97 8.57
C CYS A 18 31.14 28.61 9.81
N ILE A 19 32.27 27.91 9.61
CA ILE A 19 33.13 27.41 10.67
C ILE A 19 34.24 28.42 10.98
N ARG A 20 34.16 29.06 12.15
CA ARG A 20 35.26 29.87 12.70
C ARG A 20 36.36 28.95 13.25
N SER A 21 37.27 28.52 12.37
CA SER A 21 38.53 27.88 12.76
C SER A 21 39.63 28.93 12.93
N SER A 22 40.63 28.63 13.76
CA SER A 22 41.87 29.42 13.83
C SER A 22 42.85 29.09 12.70
N MET A 23 42.60 28.00 11.96
CA MET A 23 43.37 27.62 10.78
C MET A 23 42.78 28.26 9.52
N GLU A 24 43.62 28.52 8.53
CA GLU A 24 43.17 28.92 7.21
C GLU A 24 42.57 27.72 6.46
N PRO A 25 41.52 27.91 5.64
CA PRO A 25 41.02 26.85 4.77
C PRO A 25 42.12 26.33 3.84
N ASP A 26 42.19 25.01 3.66
CA ASP A 26 43.27 24.33 2.94
C ASP A 26 42.80 23.66 1.65
N VAL A 27 41.51 23.76 1.31
CA VAL A 27 40.91 23.18 0.09
C VAL A 27 40.15 24.23 -0.69
N LYS A 28 40.39 24.27 -1.99
CA LYS A 28 39.67 25.10 -2.97
C LYS A 28 38.57 24.27 -3.64
N ILE A 29 37.33 24.71 -3.56
CA ILE A 29 36.20 24.12 -4.31
C ILE A 29 35.72 25.13 -5.35
N VAL A 30 35.62 24.73 -6.61
CA VAL A 30 35.11 25.57 -7.70
C VAL A 30 33.77 25.02 -8.16
N VAL A 31 32.68 25.75 -7.95
CA VAL A 31 31.32 25.33 -8.35
C VAL A 31 30.76 26.36 -9.29
N GLY A 32 30.38 25.97 -10.51
CA GLY A 32 29.84 26.88 -11.52
C GLY A 32 30.74 28.11 -11.76
N GLY A 33 32.07 27.94 -11.67
CA GLY A 33 33.06 29.02 -11.79
C GLY A 33 33.25 29.90 -10.54
N ARG A 34 32.43 29.75 -9.49
CA ARG A 34 32.62 30.43 -8.20
C ARG A 34 33.59 29.63 -7.32
N VAL A 35 34.54 30.32 -6.70
CA VAL A 35 35.57 29.71 -5.84
C VAL A 35 35.17 29.80 -4.38
N TYR A 36 35.24 28.67 -3.70
CA TYR A 36 35.01 28.49 -2.27
C TYR A 36 36.28 27.96 -1.61
N GLN A 37 36.51 28.36 -0.36
CA GLN A 37 37.65 27.96 0.45
C GLN A 37 37.12 27.18 1.65
N GLU A 38 37.44 25.91 1.74
CA GLU A 38 36.89 24.96 2.70
C GLU A 38 38.01 24.20 3.45
N TYR A 39 37.63 23.54 4.54
CA TYR A 39 38.54 22.73 5.34
C TYR A 39 38.47 21.27 4.91
N SER A 40 39.60 20.69 4.53
CA SER A 40 39.73 19.27 4.16
C SER A 40 39.10 18.36 5.21
N GLN A 41 39.42 18.60 6.49
CA GLN A 41 38.91 17.83 7.61
C GLN A 41 37.38 17.85 7.67
N SER A 42 36.77 19.03 7.49
CA SER A 42 35.32 19.17 7.53
C SER A 42 34.67 18.40 6.37
N LEU A 43 35.17 18.59 5.15
CA LEU A 43 34.68 17.90 3.96
C LEU A 43 34.79 16.37 4.09
N SER A 44 35.96 15.87 4.50
CA SER A 44 36.19 14.43 4.68
C SER A 44 35.31 13.82 5.78
N CYS A 45 34.93 14.58 6.82
CA CYS A 45 34.06 14.07 7.88
C CYS A 45 32.66 13.66 7.40
N TRP A 46 32.17 14.22 6.30
CA TRP A 46 30.81 13.93 5.82
C TRP A 46 30.74 13.42 4.38
N SER A 47 31.81 13.53 3.59
CA SER A 47 31.86 13.09 2.20
C SER A 47 32.90 11.99 2.01
N GLY A 48 32.45 10.78 1.65
CA GLY A 48 33.34 9.69 1.29
C GLY A 48 34.10 9.93 -0.02
N PHE A 49 33.63 10.87 -0.86
CA PHE A 49 34.36 11.31 -2.05
C PHE A 49 35.60 12.12 -1.65
N PHE A 50 35.43 13.17 -0.83
CA PHE A 50 36.54 14.03 -0.41
C PHE A 50 37.55 13.27 0.46
N ASP A 51 37.08 12.45 1.39
CA ASP A 51 37.94 11.62 2.24
C ASP A 51 38.89 10.75 1.40
N ARG A 52 38.33 10.00 0.44
CA ARG A 52 39.14 9.17 -0.47
C ARG A 52 40.04 10.00 -1.37
N ALA A 53 39.53 11.06 -1.99
CA ALA A 53 40.31 11.87 -2.92
C ALA A 53 41.51 12.56 -2.23
N LEU A 54 41.34 13.00 -0.99
CA LEU A 54 42.38 13.65 -0.21
C LEU A 54 43.41 12.66 0.36
N CYS A 55 43.03 11.40 0.59
CA CYS A 55 43.92 10.36 1.12
C CYS A 55 44.60 9.47 0.05
N SER A 56 44.07 9.41 -1.18
CA SER A 56 44.45 8.41 -2.20
C SER A 56 45.71 8.76 -3.04
N GLY A 57 46.41 9.86 -2.74
CA GLY A 57 47.55 10.31 -3.55
C GLY A 57 47.16 10.77 -4.96
N MET A 58 45.87 10.98 -5.22
CA MET A 58 45.36 11.52 -6.49
C MET A 58 45.79 12.98 -6.71
N LYS A 59 45.60 13.50 -7.93
CA LYS A 59 45.95 14.90 -8.28
C LYS A 59 45.35 15.89 -7.27
N GLU A 60 44.11 15.66 -6.89
CA GLU A 60 43.32 16.46 -5.95
C GLU A 60 43.93 16.49 -4.55
N SER A 61 44.59 15.42 -4.11
CA SER A 61 45.30 15.38 -2.83
C SER A 61 46.50 16.34 -2.81
N THR A 62 47.12 16.60 -3.96
CA THR A 62 48.27 17.50 -4.12
C THR A 62 47.82 18.92 -4.42
N THR A 63 46.87 19.10 -5.36
CA THR A 63 46.38 20.43 -5.75
C THR A 63 45.46 21.05 -4.71
N LYS A 64 44.85 20.23 -3.84
CA LYS A 64 43.80 20.62 -2.91
C LYS A 64 42.67 21.42 -3.60
N SER A 65 42.35 21.05 -4.84
CA SER A 65 41.38 21.77 -5.65
C SER A 65 40.41 20.79 -6.32
N PHE A 66 39.12 21.05 -6.19
CA PHE A 66 38.03 20.27 -6.78
C PHE A 66 37.12 21.17 -7.62
N GLU A 67 36.59 20.65 -8.72
CA GLU A 67 35.77 21.42 -9.66
C GLU A 67 34.45 20.71 -9.97
N PHE A 68 33.35 21.47 -9.92
CA PHE A 68 31.98 21.05 -10.21
C PHE A 68 31.36 22.07 -11.19
N PRO A 69 31.75 22.05 -12.48
CA PRO A 69 31.38 23.09 -13.43
C PRO A 69 29.88 23.14 -13.74
N ASP A 70 29.21 21.99 -13.75
CA ASP A 70 27.79 21.85 -14.12
C ASP A 70 26.83 22.09 -12.94
N ARG A 71 27.38 22.37 -11.76
CA ARG A 71 26.63 22.55 -10.52
C ARG A 71 26.40 24.03 -10.22
N LYS A 72 25.28 24.33 -9.55
CA LYS A 72 24.94 25.72 -9.19
C LYS A 72 25.64 26.13 -7.90
N PRO A 73 26.30 27.31 -7.85
CA PRO A 73 26.95 27.82 -6.64
C PRO A 73 26.00 27.89 -5.42
N GLU A 74 24.73 28.26 -5.63
CA GLU A 74 23.74 28.42 -4.56
C GLU A 74 23.37 27.07 -3.91
N GLU A 75 23.36 25.99 -4.69
CA GLU A 75 23.12 24.64 -4.17
C GLU A 75 24.29 24.17 -3.29
N TRP A 76 25.53 24.52 -3.67
CA TRP A 76 26.71 24.23 -2.85
C TRP A 76 26.70 25.00 -1.53
N GLU A 77 26.40 26.31 -1.54
CA GLU A 77 26.29 27.10 -0.32
C GLU A 77 25.26 26.53 0.65
N TRP A 78 24.09 26.14 0.13
CA TRP A 78 23.05 25.49 0.90
C TRP A 78 23.49 24.12 1.44
N LEU A 79 24.17 23.30 0.63
CA LEU A 79 24.68 21.99 1.03
C LEU A 79 25.70 22.12 2.17
N VAL A 80 26.65 23.05 2.07
CA VAL A 80 27.64 23.30 3.13
C VAL A 80 26.95 23.77 4.41
N GLU A 81 25.94 24.64 4.31
CA GLU A 81 25.14 25.05 5.46
C GLU A 81 24.35 23.87 6.06
N LEU A 82 23.81 22.97 5.24
CA LEU A 82 23.12 21.75 5.68
C LEU A 82 24.05 20.80 6.45
N MET A 83 25.31 20.67 6.02
CA MET A 83 26.30 19.79 6.64
C MET A 83 27.04 20.44 7.81
N ALA A 84 26.86 21.74 8.03
CA ALA A 84 27.46 22.44 9.15
C ALA A 84 26.97 21.88 10.50
N PRO A 85 27.85 21.69 11.49
CA PRO A 85 27.44 21.31 12.83
C PRO A 85 26.41 22.29 13.39
N MET A 86 25.37 21.77 14.04
CA MET A 86 24.30 22.59 14.65
C MET A 86 23.52 23.46 13.65
N SER A 87 23.54 23.11 12.36
CA SER A 87 22.69 23.77 11.37
C SER A 87 21.21 23.59 11.70
N GLY A 88 20.43 24.66 11.54
CA GLY A 88 18.97 24.59 11.55
C GLY A 88 18.38 24.14 10.20
N LYS A 89 19.21 23.97 9.17
CA LYS A 89 18.77 23.50 7.85
C LYS A 89 18.51 22.00 7.89
N GLN A 90 17.48 21.58 7.18
CA GLN A 90 17.08 20.18 7.05
C GLN A 90 16.74 19.87 5.59
N VAL A 91 16.82 18.60 5.23
CA VAL A 91 16.27 18.10 3.97
C VAL A 91 14.74 18.14 4.08
N THR A 92 14.09 18.77 3.11
CA THR A 92 12.64 18.93 3.02
C THR A 92 12.13 18.36 1.71
N GLU A 93 10.82 18.26 1.56
CA GLU A 93 10.20 17.74 0.32
C GLU A 93 10.61 18.56 -0.92
N GLU A 94 10.77 19.87 -0.76
CA GLU A 94 11.08 20.80 -1.85
C GLU A 94 12.53 20.70 -2.33
N ASN A 95 13.46 20.28 -1.47
CA ASN A 95 14.89 20.27 -1.76
C ASN A 95 15.51 18.86 -1.84
N VAL A 96 14.74 17.81 -1.51
CA VAL A 96 15.27 16.44 -1.37
C VAL A 96 15.95 15.91 -2.63
N TYR A 97 15.45 16.21 -3.83
CA TYR A 97 16.07 15.74 -5.07
C TYR A 97 17.40 16.44 -5.38
N THR A 98 17.51 17.73 -5.06
CA THR A 98 18.77 18.47 -5.14
C THR A 98 19.76 17.91 -4.13
N ALA A 99 19.32 17.70 -2.88
CA ALA A 99 20.12 17.10 -1.81
C ALA A 99 20.64 15.72 -2.21
N LEU A 100 19.74 14.86 -2.69
CA LEU A 100 20.00 13.49 -3.06
C LEU A 100 21.04 13.41 -4.18
N SER A 101 20.91 14.27 -5.20
CA SER A 101 21.89 14.34 -6.28
C SER A 101 23.29 14.72 -5.78
N TRP A 102 23.40 15.62 -4.81
CA TRP A 102 24.70 16.01 -4.24
C TRP A 102 25.27 14.92 -3.34
N PHE A 103 24.44 14.33 -2.48
CA PHE A 103 24.89 13.28 -1.57
C PHE A 103 25.30 12.01 -2.29
N ASP A 104 24.70 11.70 -3.43
CA ASP A 104 25.11 10.60 -4.29
C ASP A 104 26.51 10.87 -4.90
N GLU A 105 26.66 12.02 -5.57
CA GLU A 105 27.93 12.43 -6.19
C GLU A 105 29.08 12.49 -5.18
N LEU A 106 28.81 13.02 -3.98
CA LEU A 106 29.80 13.16 -2.91
C LEU A 106 29.92 11.92 -2.01
N CYS A 107 29.18 10.84 -2.30
CA CYS A 107 29.17 9.63 -1.49
C CYS A 107 28.89 9.90 0.01
N CYS A 108 27.93 10.78 0.31
CA CYS A 108 27.52 11.14 1.68
C CYS A 108 26.43 10.18 2.19
N VAL A 109 26.83 9.08 2.83
CA VAL A 109 25.91 8.02 3.29
C VAL A 109 24.81 8.57 4.21
N LYS A 110 25.17 9.40 5.20
CA LYS A 110 24.18 10.00 6.12
C LYS A 110 23.18 10.91 5.40
N GLY A 111 23.65 11.69 4.43
CA GLY A 111 22.79 12.54 3.62
C GLY A 111 21.79 11.74 2.77
N ILE A 112 22.25 10.64 2.18
CA ILE A 112 21.37 9.68 1.47
C ILE A 112 20.31 9.11 2.41
N GLU A 113 20.68 8.71 3.64
CA GLU A 113 19.73 8.17 4.63
C GLU A 113 18.67 9.20 5.06
N GLU A 114 19.01 10.48 5.19
CA GLU A 114 18.02 11.53 5.46
C GLU A 114 17.09 11.77 4.27
N CYS A 115 17.62 11.76 3.04
CA CYS A 115 16.79 11.86 1.83
C CYS A 115 15.82 10.67 1.69
N ASP A 116 16.30 9.46 1.99
CA ASP A 116 15.50 8.23 2.00
C ASP A 116 14.29 8.36 2.92
N LYS A 117 14.49 8.87 4.16
CA LYS A 117 13.41 9.12 5.12
C LYS A 117 12.38 10.12 4.59
N VAL A 118 12.83 11.25 4.06
CA VAL A 118 11.93 12.30 3.56
C VAL A 118 11.07 11.79 2.40
N LEU A 119 11.69 11.07 1.45
CA LEU A 119 10.97 10.49 0.32
C LEU A 119 10.02 9.35 0.75
N GLU A 120 10.43 8.49 1.70
CA GLU A 120 9.54 7.45 2.24
C GLU A 120 8.27 8.08 2.84
N MET A 121 8.44 9.11 3.68
CA MET A 121 7.31 9.82 4.28
C MET A 121 6.42 10.49 3.23
N LYS A 122 7.00 11.12 2.21
CA LYS A 122 6.25 11.73 1.11
C LYS A 122 5.37 10.70 0.39
N VAL A 123 5.95 9.58 -0.04
CA VAL A 123 5.22 8.51 -0.75
C VAL A 123 4.09 7.95 0.12
N GLN A 124 4.36 7.74 1.41
CA GLN A 124 3.36 7.29 2.36
C GLN A 124 2.18 8.28 2.48
N VAL A 125 2.47 9.58 2.55
CA VAL A 125 1.44 10.63 2.62
C VAL A 125 0.66 10.72 1.32
N ASP A 126 1.31 10.67 0.16
CA ASP A 126 0.65 10.78 -1.14
C ASP A 126 -0.31 9.60 -1.39
N ILE A 127 0.10 8.38 -1.04
CA ILE A 127 -0.76 7.19 -1.14
C ILE A 127 -1.95 7.29 -0.18
N ASN A 128 -1.72 7.71 1.07
CA ASN A 128 -2.80 7.88 2.04
C ASN A 128 -3.79 8.99 1.65
N ARG A 129 -3.29 10.11 1.11
CA ARG A 129 -4.10 11.25 0.67
C ARG A 129 -5.05 10.87 -0.46
N ASN A 130 -4.62 9.98 -1.35
CA ASN A 130 -5.46 9.48 -2.43
C ASN A 130 -6.57 8.52 -1.95
N GLN A 131 -6.66 8.24 -0.64
CA GLN A 131 -7.60 7.29 -0.02
C GLN A 131 -7.60 5.92 -0.70
N VAL A 132 -6.47 5.56 -1.32
CA VAL A 132 -6.34 4.31 -2.05
C VAL A 132 -6.16 3.21 -1.01
N SER A 133 -7.25 2.54 -0.68
CA SER A 133 -7.17 1.22 -0.10
C SER A 133 -6.98 0.24 -1.24
N PHE A 134 -5.83 -0.45 -1.27
CA PHE A 134 -5.64 -1.60 -2.14
C PHE A 134 -6.49 -2.81 -1.70
N SER A 135 -7.53 -2.64 -0.87
CA SER A 135 -8.46 -3.73 -0.58
C SER A 135 -9.52 -3.83 -1.69
N GLY A 136 -9.62 -5.00 -2.33
CA GLY A 136 -10.32 -5.24 -3.61
C GLY A 136 -11.85 -5.03 -3.67
N ASN A 137 -12.46 -4.29 -2.75
CA ASN A 137 -13.92 -4.17 -2.62
C ASN A 137 -14.52 -2.77 -2.91
N CYS A 138 -13.74 -1.76 -3.32
CA CYS A 138 -14.20 -0.37 -3.14
C CYS A 138 -14.07 0.64 -4.29
N PHE A 139 -13.86 0.27 -5.56
CA PHE A 139 -13.92 1.28 -6.63
C PHE A 139 -15.37 1.56 -7.03
N ARG A 140 -15.94 2.62 -6.44
CA ARG A 140 -17.34 3.02 -6.64
C ARG A 140 -17.48 4.17 -7.64
N THR A 141 -16.42 4.93 -7.87
CA THR A 141 -16.48 6.15 -8.69
C THR A 141 -15.30 6.29 -9.65
N ASN A 142 -15.50 7.02 -10.74
CA ASN A 142 -14.42 7.39 -11.69
C ASN A 142 -13.29 8.20 -11.03
N SER A 143 -13.58 8.88 -9.91
CA SER A 143 -12.57 9.62 -9.16
C SER A 143 -11.59 8.69 -8.46
N ASP A 144 -12.07 7.56 -7.94
CA ASP A 144 -11.24 6.58 -7.24
C ASP A 144 -10.25 5.93 -8.21
N GLU A 145 -10.70 5.63 -9.43
CA GLU A 145 -9.86 5.09 -10.50
C GLU A 145 -8.73 6.06 -10.87
N LYS A 146 -9.06 7.35 -11.08
CA LYS A 146 -8.06 8.37 -11.39
C LYS A 146 -7.03 8.53 -10.27
N ASN A 147 -7.48 8.54 -9.02
CA ASN A 147 -6.60 8.66 -7.85
C ASN A 147 -5.65 7.46 -7.73
N LEU A 148 -6.17 6.25 -7.99
CA LEU A 148 -5.34 5.05 -8.01
C LEU A 148 -4.28 5.10 -9.12
N LYS A 149 -4.67 5.47 -10.34
CA LYS A 149 -3.72 5.59 -11.46
C LYS A 149 -2.58 6.55 -11.14
N ASN A 150 -2.91 7.71 -10.57
CA ASN A 150 -1.91 8.67 -10.11
C ASN A 150 -1.02 8.09 -9.00
N ALA A 151 -1.60 7.33 -8.04
CA ALA A 151 -0.82 6.70 -6.99
C ALA A 151 0.15 5.64 -7.53
N VAL A 152 -0.25 4.87 -8.54
CA VAL A 152 0.63 3.91 -9.23
C VAL A 152 1.77 4.62 -9.96
N GLU A 153 1.51 5.72 -10.67
CA GLU A 153 2.59 6.53 -11.29
C GLU A 153 3.60 7.01 -10.24
N THR A 154 3.12 7.61 -9.14
CA THR A 154 3.98 8.07 -8.05
C THR A 154 4.82 6.93 -7.47
N LEU A 155 4.24 5.73 -7.32
CA LEU A 155 4.94 4.54 -6.85
C LEU A 155 6.03 4.08 -7.83
N LEU A 156 5.76 4.07 -9.14
CA LEU A 156 6.74 3.69 -10.16
C LEU A 156 7.92 4.66 -10.20
N ASP A 157 7.65 5.97 -10.11
CA ASP A 157 8.69 7.01 -10.04
C ASP A 157 9.54 6.88 -8.78
N ALA A 158 8.89 6.68 -7.63
CA ALA A 158 9.56 6.50 -6.35
C ALA A 158 10.40 5.22 -6.32
N LEU A 159 9.87 4.12 -6.85
CA LEU A 159 10.59 2.84 -6.93
C LEU A 159 11.82 2.98 -7.83
N SER A 160 11.69 3.58 -9.02
CA SER A 160 12.82 3.86 -9.91
C SER A 160 13.89 4.73 -9.24
N THR A 161 13.47 5.78 -8.52
CA THR A 161 14.37 6.65 -7.75
C THR A 161 15.08 5.86 -6.65
N SER A 162 14.34 5.01 -5.94
CA SER A 162 14.89 4.21 -4.84
C SER A 162 15.97 3.23 -5.29
N PHE A 163 15.84 2.66 -6.49
CA PHE A 163 16.87 1.81 -7.06
C PHE A 163 18.07 2.61 -7.56
N ARG A 164 17.83 3.72 -8.25
CA ARG A 164 18.89 4.59 -8.78
C ARG A 164 19.85 5.08 -7.69
N TYR A 165 19.31 5.49 -6.54
CA TYR A 165 20.09 6.04 -5.42
C TYR A 165 20.27 5.06 -4.25
N ASN A 166 19.87 3.80 -4.43
CA ASN A 166 19.92 2.75 -3.41
C ASN A 166 19.28 3.14 -2.05
N LEU A 167 18.11 3.77 -2.11
CA LEU A 167 17.33 4.24 -0.96
C LEU A 167 16.59 3.07 -0.31
N LYS A 168 17.16 2.52 0.77
CA LYS A 168 16.71 1.24 1.36
C LYS A 168 15.28 1.30 1.89
N ARG A 169 14.92 2.36 2.63
CA ARG A 169 13.60 2.46 3.28
C ARG A 169 12.50 2.72 2.26
N LEU A 170 12.72 3.69 1.38
CA LEU A 170 11.82 4.00 0.29
C LEU A 170 11.61 2.78 -0.62
N LYS A 171 12.68 2.06 -0.98
CA LYS A 171 12.61 0.86 -1.80
C LYS A 171 11.72 -0.20 -1.16
N ALA A 172 11.98 -0.56 0.10
CA ALA A 172 11.18 -1.54 0.83
C ALA A 172 9.69 -1.14 0.86
N ARG A 173 9.41 0.13 1.21
CA ARG A 173 8.05 0.66 1.25
C ARG A 173 7.36 0.62 -0.12
N CYS A 174 8.05 1.00 -1.19
CA CYS A 174 7.50 0.99 -2.54
C CYS A 174 7.23 -0.45 -3.03
N ILE A 175 8.10 -1.41 -2.70
CA ILE A 175 7.88 -2.83 -3.00
C ILE A 175 6.61 -3.33 -2.30
N ASP A 176 6.43 -3.04 -1.01
CA ASP A 176 5.25 -3.46 -0.25
C ASP A 176 3.95 -2.89 -0.85
N PHE A 177 3.96 -1.62 -1.26
CA PHE A 177 2.80 -1.00 -1.91
C PHE A 177 2.55 -1.54 -3.31
N MET A 178 3.59 -1.73 -4.11
CA MET A 178 3.46 -2.30 -5.46
C MET A 178 2.95 -3.73 -5.42
N GLN A 179 3.41 -4.54 -4.46
CA GLN A 179 2.90 -5.89 -4.25
C GLN A 179 1.39 -5.88 -3.99
N GLN A 180 0.93 -5.02 -3.06
CA GLN A 180 -0.49 -4.84 -2.79
C GLN A 180 -1.27 -4.36 -4.01
N ALA A 181 -0.70 -3.43 -4.78
CA ALA A 181 -1.33 -2.91 -5.99
C ALA A 181 -1.50 -4.00 -7.06
N ILE A 182 -0.47 -4.82 -7.29
CA ILE A 182 -0.49 -5.93 -8.25
C ILE A 182 -1.52 -6.99 -7.85
N GLU A 183 -1.60 -7.33 -6.56
CA GLU A 183 -2.48 -8.40 -6.08
C GLU A 183 -3.95 -8.03 -6.10
N ASN A 184 -4.28 -6.74 -5.92
CA ASN A 184 -5.66 -6.33 -5.69
C ASN A 184 -6.26 -5.49 -6.82
N VAL A 185 -5.44 -4.75 -7.57
CA VAL A 185 -5.95 -3.70 -8.48
C VAL A 185 -5.20 -3.60 -9.80
N MET A 186 -4.47 -4.64 -10.20
CA MET A 186 -3.76 -4.67 -11.48
C MET A 186 -4.66 -4.42 -12.70
N CYS A 187 -5.96 -4.74 -12.61
CA CYS A 187 -6.93 -4.47 -13.67
C CYS A 187 -7.17 -2.97 -13.94
N LEU A 188 -6.68 -2.08 -13.07
CA LEU A 188 -6.79 -0.63 -13.20
C LEU A 188 -5.50 0.03 -13.70
N PHE A 189 -4.43 -0.74 -13.88
CA PHE A 189 -3.16 -0.23 -14.39
C PHE A 189 -3.29 0.10 -15.89
N GLU A 190 -2.72 1.22 -16.30
CA GLU A 190 -2.61 1.58 -17.71
C GLU A 190 -1.49 0.76 -18.38
N ILE A 191 -1.57 0.58 -19.71
CA ILE A 191 -0.59 -0.24 -20.43
C ILE A 191 0.81 0.35 -20.32
N GLU A 192 0.93 1.67 -20.28
CA GLU A 192 2.17 2.40 -20.06
C GLU A 192 2.76 2.10 -18.67
N GLN A 193 1.92 2.05 -17.64
CA GLN A 193 2.32 1.71 -16.26
C GLN A 193 2.86 0.29 -16.19
N ILE A 194 2.15 -0.67 -16.80
CA ILE A 194 2.58 -2.06 -16.84
C ILE A 194 3.91 -2.19 -17.60
N THR A 195 4.06 -1.46 -18.72
CA THR A 195 5.29 -1.46 -19.51
C THR A 195 6.48 -0.93 -18.69
N ARG A 196 6.31 0.20 -18.01
CA ARG A 196 7.31 0.75 -17.10
C ARG A 196 7.63 -0.21 -15.96
N PHE A 197 6.61 -0.86 -15.39
CA PHE A 197 6.79 -1.83 -14.32
C PHE A 197 7.59 -3.05 -14.78
N VAL A 198 7.26 -3.64 -15.93
CA VAL A 198 8.02 -4.76 -16.51
C VAL A 198 9.46 -4.33 -16.78
N PHE A 199 9.69 -3.12 -17.28
CA PHE A 199 11.04 -2.57 -17.46
C PHE A 199 11.83 -2.47 -16.14
N LEU A 200 11.18 -2.10 -15.03
CA LEU A 200 11.82 -2.10 -13.71
C LEU A 200 12.20 -3.52 -13.27
N LEU A 201 11.35 -4.52 -13.52
CA LEU A 201 11.67 -5.92 -13.21
C LEU A 201 12.84 -6.46 -14.05
N THR A 202 12.94 -6.08 -15.33
CA THR A 202 14.07 -6.47 -16.17
C THR A 202 15.37 -5.77 -15.76
N THR A 203 15.27 -4.54 -15.28
CA THR A 203 16.44 -3.70 -14.95
C THR A 203 17.01 -4.03 -13.58
N TYR A 204 16.15 -4.33 -12.60
CA TYR A 204 16.54 -4.47 -11.19
C TYR A 204 16.21 -5.87 -10.65
N VAL A 205 17.25 -6.70 -10.47
CA VAL A 205 17.13 -8.10 -9.99
C VAL A 205 16.37 -8.18 -8.66
N GLU A 206 16.67 -7.30 -7.71
CA GLU A 206 15.98 -7.27 -6.40
C GLU A 206 14.47 -6.96 -6.55
N CYS A 207 14.09 -6.11 -7.51
CA CYS A 207 12.68 -5.84 -7.83
C CYS A 207 11.99 -7.10 -8.37
N LYS A 208 12.66 -7.80 -9.31
CA LYS A 208 12.21 -9.07 -9.88
C LYS A 208 11.95 -10.10 -8.79
N GLU A 209 12.93 -10.37 -7.93
CA GLU A 209 12.82 -11.39 -6.87
C GLU A 209 11.63 -11.16 -5.92
N LYS A 210 11.28 -9.90 -5.66
CA LYS A 210 10.20 -9.54 -4.73
C LYS A 210 8.83 -9.49 -5.37
N LEU A 211 8.72 -8.98 -6.59
CA LEU A 211 7.41 -8.66 -7.19
C LEU A 211 6.97 -9.65 -8.28
N LEU A 212 7.89 -10.45 -8.83
CA LEU A 212 7.55 -11.36 -9.92
C LEU A 212 6.51 -12.41 -9.50
N GLY A 213 6.60 -12.94 -8.27
CA GLY A 213 5.62 -13.92 -7.77
C GLY A 213 4.18 -13.38 -7.76
N SER A 214 3.97 -12.12 -7.36
CA SER A 214 2.65 -11.49 -7.41
C SER A 214 2.22 -11.16 -8.85
N LEU A 215 3.16 -10.83 -9.73
CA LEU A 215 2.89 -10.66 -11.16
C LEU A 215 2.42 -11.95 -11.82
N MET A 216 3.08 -13.08 -11.53
CA MET A 216 2.76 -14.38 -12.14
C MET A 216 1.33 -14.84 -11.83
N LYS A 217 0.80 -14.48 -10.65
CA LYS A 217 -0.61 -14.76 -10.30
C LYS A 217 -1.58 -14.13 -11.29
N ASN A 218 -1.20 -13.06 -11.98
CA ASN A 218 -2.02 -12.32 -12.95
C ASN A 218 -1.81 -12.74 -14.41
N LEU A 219 -0.99 -13.75 -14.68
CA LEU A 219 -0.79 -14.26 -16.03
C LEU A 219 -1.78 -15.40 -16.39
N PRO A 220 -2.00 -15.64 -17.70
CA PRO A 220 -2.68 -16.85 -18.17
C PRO A 220 -1.90 -18.10 -17.77
N SER A 221 -2.61 -19.19 -17.47
CA SER A 221 -1.99 -20.48 -17.10
C SER A 221 -1.03 -21.01 -18.17
N SER A 222 -1.27 -20.70 -19.44
CA SER A 222 -0.38 -21.08 -20.55
C SER A 222 1.00 -20.42 -20.49
N MET A 223 1.17 -19.35 -19.72
CA MET A 223 2.44 -18.64 -19.56
C MET A 223 3.11 -18.94 -18.20
N ALA A 224 2.43 -19.64 -17.31
CA ALA A 224 2.91 -19.89 -15.94
C ALA A 224 4.14 -20.81 -15.89
N ASP A 225 4.34 -21.66 -16.90
CA ASP A 225 5.46 -22.59 -16.99
C ASP A 225 6.69 -22.00 -17.71
N MET A 226 6.61 -20.74 -18.17
CA MET A 226 7.71 -20.09 -18.87
C MET A 226 8.81 -19.67 -17.88
N PRO A 227 10.11 -19.87 -18.20
CA PRO A 227 11.19 -19.35 -17.37
C PRO A 227 11.12 -17.83 -17.22
N ASP A 228 11.33 -17.33 -16.01
CA ASP A 228 11.20 -15.90 -15.66
C ASP A 228 11.94 -14.96 -16.61
N ASP A 229 13.15 -15.31 -17.04
CA ASP A 229 13.97 -14.46 -17.93
C ASP A 229 13.44 -14.42 -19.35
N GLU A 230 12.86 -15.51 -19.84
CA GLU A 230 12.27 -15.56 -21.18
C GLU A 230 10.95 -14.80 -21.20
N LEU A 231 10.18 -14.92 -20.13
CA LEU A 231 8.91 -14.22 -19.95
C LEU A 231 9.10 -12.70 -19.94
N LEU A 232 10.04 -12.20 -19.14
CA LEU A 232 10.32 -10.76 -19.04
C LEU A 232 10.92 -10.14 -20.32
N ARG A 233 11.44 -10.96 -21.24
CA ARG A 233 11.94 -10.51 -22.56
C ARG A 233 10.85 -10.43 -23.63
N GLN A 234 9.63 -10.88 -23.34
CA GLN A 234 8.54 -10.79 -24.31
C GLN A 234 8.03 -9.35 -24.42
N ASP A 235 8.19 -8.75 -25.60
CA ASP A 235 7.67 -7.39 -25.88
C ASP A 235 6.16 -7.26 -25.65
N LEU A 236 5.43 -8.37 -25.76
CA LEU A 236 3.98 -8.44 -25.57
C LEU A 236 3.55 -8.73 -24.13
N LEU A 237 4.49 -8.94 -23.19
CA LEU A 237 4.15 -9.22 -21.79
C LEU A 237 3.23 -8.16 -21.17
N PRO A 238 3.46 -6.84 -21.34
CA PRO A 238 2.54 -5.83 -20.82
C PRO A 238 1.11 -5.96 -21.37
N VAL A 239 0.99 -6.29 -22.66
CA VAL A 239 -0.32 -6.45 -23.32
C VAL A 239 -1.05 -7.68 -22.78
N PHE A 240 -0.33 -8.79 -22.56
CA PHE A 240 -0.91 -10.00 -21.97
C PHE A 240 -1.40 -9.75 -20.54
N LEU A 241 -0.59 -9.10 -19.70
CA LEU A 241 -0.95 -8.73 -18.33
C LEU A 241 -2.19 -7.84 -18.29
N HIS A 242 -2.21 -6.78 -19.11
CA HIS A 242 -3.34 -5.86 -19.18
C HIS A 242 -4.63 -6.59 -19.62
N THR A 243 -4.54 -7.41 -20.67
CA THR A 243 -5.69 -8.15 -21.22
C THR A 243 -6.22 -9.17 -20.23
N GLU A 244 -5.33 -9.92 -19.57
CA GLU A 244 -5.71 -10.94 -18.59
C GLU A 244 -6.33 -10.31 -17.32
N ALA A 245 -5.77 -9.20 -16.83
CA ALA A 245 -6.34 -8.48 -15.71
C ALA A 245 -7.74 -7.92 -16.04
N ALA A 246 -7.93 -7.36 -17.23
CA ALA A 246 -9.24 -6.90 -17.71
C ALA A 246 -10.26 -8.05 -17.87
N ARG A 247 -9.82 -9.22 -18.36
CA ARG A 247 -10.64 -10.44 -18.48
C ARG A 247 -11.14 -10.88 -17.10
N ARG A 248 -10.25 -11.02 -16.12
CA ARG A 248 -10.59 -11.45 -14.75
C ARG A 248 -11.55 -10.50 -14.05
N GLU A 249 -11.36 -9.19 -14.24
CA GLU A 249 -12.29 -8.20 -13.70
C GLU A 249 -13.68 -8.31 -14.34
N SER A 250 -13.74 -8.53 -15.65
CA SER A 250 -15.01 -8.74 -16.37
C SER A 250 -15.75 -9.99 -15.89
N GLU A 251 -15.03 -11.09 -15.68
CA GLU A 251 -15.58 -12.34 -15.13
C GLU A 251 -16.09 -12.14 -13.70
N SER A 252 -15.32 -11.43 -12.87
CA SER A 252 -15.71 -11.10 -11.50
C SER A 252 -16.96 -10.23 -11.44
N LYS A 253 -17.06 -9.20 -12.30
CA LYS A 253 -18.26 -8.38 -12.46
C LYS A 253 -19.47 -9.19 -12.90
N LEU A 254 -19.30 -10.10 -13.86
CA LEU A 254 -20.38 -10.96 -14.34
C LEU A 254 -20.87 -11.93 -13.25
N LYS A 255 -19.94 -12.52 -12.50
CA LYS A 255 -20.25 -13.37 -11.35
C LYS A 255 -21.05 -12.61 -10.29
N ARG A 256 -20.60 -11.42 -9.89
CA ARG A 256 -21.31 -10.53 -8.95
C ARG A 256 -22.72 -10.19 -9.44
N ARG A 257 -22.88 -9.89 -10.73
CA ARG A 257 -24.21 -9.65 -11.33
C ARG A 257 -25.11 -10.88 -11.27
N ARG A 258 -24.59 -12.07 -11.59
CA ARG A 258 -25.34 -13.32 -11.51
C ARG A 258 -25.75 -13.64 -10.08
N ASP A 259 -24.85 -13.44 -9.13
CA ASP A 259 -25.14 -13.62 -7.71
C ASP A 259 -26.22 -12.64 -7.24
N ALA A 260 -26.13 -11.35 -7.62
CA ALA A 260 -27.15 -10.36 -7.31
C ALA A 260 -28.53 -10.68 -7.91
N VAL A 261 -28.59 -11.19 -9.15
CA VAL A 261 -29.84 -11.64 -9.76
C VAL A 261 -30.42 -12.84 -9.01
N ARG A 262 -29.58 -13.83 -8.68
CA ARG A 262 -30.00 -14.99 -7.89
C ARG A 262 -30.53 -14.58 -6.52
N ASP A 263 -29.87 -13.61 -5.87
CA ASP A 263 -30.28 -13.11 -4.56
C ASP A 263 -31.60 -12.32 -4.66
N ALA A 264 -31.79 -11.54 -5.73
CA ALA A 264 -33.06 -10.84 -6.01
C ALA A 264 -34.21 -11.81 -6.32
N GLU A 265 -33.97 -12.88 -7.08
CA GLU A 265 -34.96 -13.94 -7.32
C GLU A 265 -35.36 -14.62 -6.01
N LYS A 266 -34.41 -14.80 -5.10
CA LYS A 266 -34.64 -15.33 -3.76
C LYS A 266 -35.44 -14.39 -2.84
N GLU A 267 -35.48 -13.08 -3.08
CA GLU A 267 -36.28 -12.15 -2.26
C GLU A 267 -37.79 -12.46 -2.26
N GLY A 268 -38.30 -13.16 -3.28
CA GLY A 268 -39.66 -13.69 -3.32
C GLY A 268 -39.83 -15.08 -2.69
N VAL A 269 -38.75 -15.73 -2.28
CA VAL A 269 -38.69 -17.12 -1.81
C VAL A 269 -38.50 -17.19 -0.30
N ALA A 270 -38.47 -16.09 0.46
CA ALA A 270 -38.39 -16.16 1.92
C ALA A 270 -39.39 -15.26 2.64
N PRO A 271 -39.92 -15.69 3.81
CA PRO A 271 -40.84 -14.86 4.57
C PRO A 271 -40.14 -13.56 5.02
N PRO A 272 -40.85 -12.42 5.02
CA PRO A 272 -40.27 -11.12 5.39
C PRO A 272 -39.97 -11.03 6.89
N GLU A 273 -40.66 -11.82 7.71
CA GLU A 273 -40.48 -11.86 9.16
C GLU A 273 -40.67 -13.30 9.66
N ILE A 274 -40.02 -13.62 10.78
CA ILE A 274 -40.21 -14.87 11.51
C ILE A 274 -40.32 -14.58 13.01
N VAL A 275 -41.01 -15.43 13.76
CA VAL A 275 -41.15 -15.27 15.21
C VAL A 275 -40.37 -16.37 15.92
N VAL A 276 -39.51 -15.99 16.85
CA VAL A 276 -38.79 -16.90 17.75
C VAL A 276 -39.45 -16.81 19.13
N GLU A 277 -39.92 -17.94 19.65
CA GLU A 277 -40.60 -17.98 20.94
C GLU A 277 -40.17 -19.19 21.78
N GLY A 278 -40.49 -19.15 23.08
CA GLY A 278 -40.28 -20.28 23.99
C GLY A 278 -38.81 -20.55 24.34
N ALA A 279 -37.86 -19.71 23.95
CA ALA A 279 -36.47 -19.84 24.37
C ALA A 279 -36.32 -19.54 25.87
N GLY A 280 -35.54 -20.36 26.58
CA GLY A 280 -35.16 -20.08 27.97
C GLY A 280 -34.39 -18.78 28.11
N GLN A 281 -33.55 -18.44 27.11
CA GLN A 281 -32.88 -17.15 27.04
C GLN A 281 -33.87 -16.10 26.53
N ARG A 282 -34.56 -15.44 27.46
CA ARG A 282 -35.68 -14.53 27.14
C ARG A 282 -35.35 -13.45 26.11
N ALA A 283 -34.10 -12.98 26.12
CA ALA A 283 -33.63 -11.91 25.24
C ALA A 283 -33.67 -12.25 23.75
N VAL A 284 -33.64 -13.55 23.37
CA VAL A 284 -33.69 -13.96 21.97
C VAL A 284 -35.10 -14.11 21.42
N ASN A 285 -36.13 -14.12 22.28
CA ASN A 285 -37.52 -14.25 21.83
C ASN A 285 -38.02 -12.94 21.22
N GLY A 286 -38.75 -13.03 20.12
CA GLY A 286 -39.39 -11.90 19.45
C GLY A 286 -39.50 -12.09 17.95
N THR A 287 -39.85 -11.00 17.25
CA THR A 287 -40.00 -10.99 15.79
C THR A 287 -38.69 -10.54 15.14
N TYR A 288 -38.17 -11.38 14.24
CA TYR A 288 -36.99 -11.07 13.47
C TYR A 288 -37.42 -10.69 12.05
N ALA A 289 -36.98 -9.53 11.58
CA ALA A 289 -37.21 -9.08 10.21
C ALA A 289 -36.09 -9.58 9.31
N ARG A 290 -36.42 -9.93 8.06
CA ARG A 290 -35.43 -10.33 7.06
C ARG A 290 -34.46 -9.17 6.81
N ASP A 291 -33.18 -9.43 7.01
CA ASP A 291 -32.09 -8.45 7.00
C ASP A 291 -31.01 -8.87 5.99
N GLY A 292 -31.44 -9.37 4.83
CA GLY A 292 -30.58 -9.80 3.72
C GLY A 292 -30.37 -11.32 3.66
N TRP A 293 -29.23 -11.71 3.09
CA TRP A 293 -28.85 -13.09 2.80
C TRP A 293 -27.44 -13.37 3.31
N PHE A 294 -27.22 -14.58 3.81
CA PHE A 294 -25.91 -15.05 4.26
C PHE A 294 -25.74 -16.53 3.88
N GLU A 295 -24.60 -16.88 3.28
CA GLU A 295 -24.32 -18.22 2.73
C GLU A 295 -25.45 -18.83 1.90
N ALA A 296 -26.08 -18.00 1.05
CA ALA A 296 -27.20 -18.35 0.18
C ALA A 296 -28.55 -18.63 0.88
N SER A 297 -28.67 -18.37 2.18
CA SER A 297 -29.91 -18.53 2.96
C SER A 297 -30.37 -17.22 3.58
N ALA A 298 -31.66 -17.09 3.86
CA ALA A 298 -32.23 -15.86 4.38
C ALA A 298 -31.69 -15.57 5.79
N MET A 299 -31.25 -14.33 6.02
CA MET A 299 -30.81 -13.87 7.34
C MET A 299 -31.89 -12.99 7.96
N TYR A 300 -32.10 -13.14 9.26
CA TYR A 300 -33.10 -12.40 10.01
C TYR A 300 -32.47 -11.71 11.22
N SER A 301 -32.88 -10.48 11.51
CA SER A 301 -32.35 -9.67 12.60
C SER A 301 -33.43 -9.16 13.54
N MET A 302 -33.11 -9.10 14.83
CA MET A 302 -33.93 -8.49 15.87
C MET A 302 -33.06 -7.64 16.79
N ARG A 303 -33.46 -6.38 17.02
CA ARG A 303 -32.79 -5.52 18.02
C ARG A 303 -33.27 -5.89 19.42
N GLY A 304 -32.36 -5.95 20.39
CA GLY A 304 -32.72 -6.24 21.77
C GLY A 304 -31.63 -5.86 22.77
N ARG A 305 -31.67 -6.47 23.95
CA ARG A 305 -30.66 -6.29 24.99
C ARG A 305 -30.21 -7.63 25.56
N TYR A 306 -28.91 -7.80 25.71
CA TYR A 306 -28.29 -8.95 26.35
C TYR A 306 -27.29 -8.45 27.40
N ASN A 307 -27.35 -8.98 28.62
CA ASN A 307 -26.54 -8.54 29.76
C ASN A 307 -26.55 -7.02 30.01
N GLY A 308 -27.70 -6.37 29.75
CA GLY A 308 -27.88 -4.93 29.93
C GLY A 308 -27.45 -4.07 28.75
N GLU A 309 -26.70 -4.62 27.79
CA GLU A 309 -26.19 -3.91 26.62
C GLU A 309 -27.12 -4.05 25.41
N ALA A 310 -27.17 -3.00 24.57
CA ALA A 310 -27.95 -3.02 23.34
C ALA A 310 -27.22 -3.79 22.24
N CYS A 311 -27.86 -4.84 21.71
CA CYS A 311 -27.29 -5.73 20.71
C CYS A 311 -28.28 -6.01 19.56
N VAL A 312 -27.80 -6.67 18.51
CA VAL A 312 -28.61 -7.23 17.43
C VAL A 312 -28.47 -8.73 17.49
N PHE A 313 -29.59 -9.42 17.68
CA PHE A 313 -29.69 -10.86 17.51
C PHE A 313 -29.86 -11.16 16.04
N ARG A 314 -29.15 -12.17 15.55
CA ARG A 314 -29.25 -12.65 14.18
C ARG A 314 -29.60 -14.12 14.17
N LEU A 315 -30.47 -14.48 13.23
CA LEU A 315 -30.74 -15.84 12.84
C LEU A 315 -30.18 -16.02 11.42
N PHE A 316 -29.23 -16.94 11.26
CA PHE A 316 -28.52 -17.18 10.00
C PHE A 316 -28.06 -18.64 9.90
N GLN A 317 -27.78 -19.09 8.67
CA GLN A 317 -27.18 -20.40 8.40
C GLN A 317 -25.67 -20.24 8.22
N CYS A 318 -24.87 -21.15 8.78
CA CYS A 318 -23.41 -21.14 8.66
C CYS A 318 -22.88 -22.56 8.47
N ARG A 319 -21.86 -22.72 7.62
CA ARG A 319 -21.11 -23.97 7.45
C ARG A 319 -20.04 -24.12 8.53
N VAL A 320 -20.06 -25.25 9.24
CA VAL A 320 -19.01 -25.58 10.23
C VAL A 320 -17.86 -26.37 9.61
N ILE A 321 -16.76 -26.52 10.36
CA ILE A 321 -15.49 -27.14 9.91
C ILE A 321 -15.67 -28.57 9.34
N ASN A 322 -16.71 -29.29 9.76
CA ASN A 322 -17.00 -30.66 9.29
C ASN A 322 -17.87 -30.69 8.01
N ASP A 323 -17.98 -29.59 7.29
CA ASP A 323 -18.80 -29.42 6.07
C ASP A 323 -20.31 -29.63 6.31
N THR A 324 -20.77 -29.61 7.57
CA THR A 324 -22.20 -29.59 7.91
C THR A 324 -22.70 -28.15 8.00
N CYS A 325 -23.94 -27.90 7.60
CA CYS A 325 -24.57 -26.58 7.74
C CYS A 325 -25.49 -26.56 8.96
N HIS A 326 -25.47 -25.45 9.70
CA HIS A 326 -26.28 -25.25 10.89
C HIS A 326 -26.94 -23.89 10.87
N TRP A 327 -28.17 -23.80 11.36
CA TRP A 327 -28.81 -22.55 11.74
C TRP A 327 -28.35 -22.13 13.12
N TYR A 328 -28.15 -20.83 13.32
CA TYR A 328 -27.74 -20.23 14.58
C TYR A 328 -28.66 -19.08 14.98
N ILE A 329 -28.84 -18.90 16.29
CA ILE A 329 -29.35 -17.66 16.90
C ILE A 329 -28.22 -17.11 17.77
N SER A 330 -27.66 -15.98 17.34
CA SER A 330 -26.44 -15.43 17.95
C SER A 330 -26.50 -13.91 18.05
N THR A 331 -25.70 -13.32 18.93
CA THR A 331 -25.35 -11.89 18.81
C THR A 331 -24.04 -11.75 18.09
N VAL A 332 -24.02 -10.93 17.04
CA VAL A 332 -22.82 -10.63 16.26
C VAL A 332 -22.28 -9.27 16.71
N PRO A 333 -20.97 -9.16 17.05
CA PRO A 333 -20.38 -7.89 17.44
C PRO A 333 -20.56 -6.80 16.37
N ARG A 334 -20.61 -5.53 16.81
CA ARG A 334 -20.71 -4.40 15.87
C ARG A 334 -19.55 -4.45 14.88
N HIS A 335 -19.87 -4.34 13.59
CA HIS A 335 -18.92 -4.40 12.47
C HIS A 335 -18.27 -5.77 12.20
N SER A 336 -18.74 -6.85 12.85
CA SER A 336 -18.33 -8.22 12.53
C SER A 336 -19.32 -8.90 11.58
N GLN A 337 -18.84 -9.87 10.82
CA GLN A 337 -19.68 -10.77 10.03
C GLN A 337 -20.15 -11.94 10.91
N PRO A 338 -21.37 -12.45 10.69
CA PRO A 338 -21.84 -13.69 11.33
C PRO A 338 -20.98 -14.90 10.93
N GLY A 339 -20.95 -15.93 11.78
CA GLY A 339 -20.20 -17.16 11.59
C GLY A 339 -18.75 -17.12 12.09
N THR A 340 -18.40 -16.13 12.92
CA THR A 340 -17.03 -16.00 13.46
C THR A 340 -16.95 -16.48 14.91
N THR A 341 -15.74 -16.76 15.39
CA THR A 341 -15.51 -17.12 16.81
C THR A 341 -15.80 -15.98 17.78
N ALA A 342 -16.08 -14.77 17.29
CA ALA A 342 -16.46 -13.61 18.10
C ALA A 342 -17.97 -13.56 18.36
N ASP A 343 -18.75 -14.40 17.68
CA ASP A 343 -20.20 -14.48 17.88
C ASP A 343 -20.52 -15.17 19.21
N ILE A 344 -21.60 -14.71 19.84
CA ILE A 344 -22.13 -15.35 21.05
C ILE A 344 -23.34 -16.19 20.62
N ASP A 345 -23.13 -17.50 20.55
CA ASP A 345 -24.15 -18.46 20.10
C ASP A 345 -25.06 -18.90 21.25
N PHE A 346 -26.37 -18.69 21.09
CA PHE A 346 -27.38 -19.11 22.06
C PHE A 346 -27.96 -20.47 21.70
N TYR A 347 -28.34 -20.66 20.44
CA TYR A 347 -28.97 -21.88 19.98
C TYR A 347 -28.49 -22.25 18.58
N THR A 348 -28.50 -23.55 18.30
CA THR A 348 -28.17 -24.10 16.99
C THR A 348 -29.13 -25.22 16.60
N ALA A 349 -29.43 -25.34 15.31
CA ALA A 349 -30.18 -26.44 14.74
C ALA A 349 -29.47 -26.95 13.47
N PRO A 350 -29.35 -28.27 13.25
CA PRO A 350 -28.78 -28.78 12.01
C PRO A 350 -29.69 -28.42 10.83
N VAL A 351 -29.08 -28.17 9.67
CA VAL A 351 -29.82 -28.05 8.41
C VAL A 351 -30.19 -29.46 7.96
N LEU A 352 -31.48 -29.67 7.72
CA LEU A 352 -32.09 -30.86 7.14
C LEU A 352 -32.63 -30.49 5.75
N ASP A 353 -32.92 -31.49 4.91
CA ASP A 353 -33.36 -31.27 3.51
C ASP A 353 -34.59 -30.35 3.39
N ASN A 354 -35.44 -30.29 4.42
CA ASN A 354 -36.64 -29.47 4.46
C ASN A 354 -36.45 -28.07 5.08
N CYS A 355 -35.24 -27.69 5.50
CA CYS A 355 -34.95 -26.40 6.13
C CYS A 355 -33.66 -25.75 5.59
N ILE A 356 -33.37 -25.97 4.30
CA ILE A 356 -32.26 -25.33 3.60
C ILE A 356 -32.50 -23.82 3.50
N ASP A 357 -33.70 -23.42 3.07
CA ASP A 357 -34.02 -22.02 2.79
C ASP A 357 -34.56 -21.25 4.02
N PHE A 358 -35.11 -21.96 5.01
CA PHE A 358 -35.69 -21.37 6.22
C PHE A 358 -35.23 -22.08 7.48
N PRO A 359 -35.13 -21.37 8.63
CA PRO A 359 -34.86 -22.02 9.91
C PRO A 359 -35.88 -23.11 10.22
N PRO A 360 -35.43 -24.25 10.78
CA PRO A 360 -36.36 -25.30 11.18
C PRO A 360 -37.26 -24.78 12.30
N ALA A 361 -38.55 -25.11 12.23
CA ALA A 361 -39.51 -24.71 13.27
C ALA A 361 -39.19 -25.36 14.64
N ARG A 362 -38.52 -26.51 14.61
CA ARG A 362 -38.15 -27.35 15.77
C ARG A 362 -36.70 -27.79 15.61
N THR A 363 -36.22 -28.76 16.41
CA THR A 363 -34.83 -29.28 16.40
C THR A 363 -33.73 -28.31 16.83
N TRP A 364 -34.09 -27.18 17.43
CA TRP A 364 -33.13 -26.30 18.09
C TRP A 364 -32.55 -26.95 19.34
N THR A 365 -31.26 -26.79 19.51
CA THR A 365 -30.48 -27.25 20.65
C THR A 365 -29.72 -26.07 21.25
N ARG A 366 -29.35 -26.21 22.53
CA ARG A 366 -28.65 -25.18 23.28
C ARG A 366 -27.19 -25.14 22.88
N SER A 367 -26.69 -23.94 22.58
CA SER A 367 -25.25 -23.67 22.40
C SER A 367 -24.61 -23.24 23.73
N ASN A 368 -23.50 -22.49 23.70
CA ASN A 368 -22.73 -22.13 24.88
C ASN A 368 -23.51 -21.21 25.84
N GLU A 369 -24.15 -20.17 25.32
CA GLU A 369 -24.89 -19.17 26.14
C GLU A 369 -26.41 -19.39 26.16
N GLY A 370 -26.87 -20.48 25.54
CA GLY A 370 -28.29 -20.81 25.54
C GLY A 370 -28.80 -21.20 26.92
N VAL A 371 -30.09 -21.00 27.17
CA VAL A 371 -30.77 -21.45 28.39
C VAL A 371 -31.94 -22.34 28.00
N ALA A 372 -32.18 -23.43 28.73
CA ALA A 372 -33.32 -24.30 28.47
C ALA A 372 -34.66 -23.59 28.81
N PRO A 373 -35.75 -23.84 28.06
CA PRO A 373 -35.83 -24.76 26.90
C PRO A 373 -35.31 -24.13 25.59
N PRO A 374 -34.99 -24.94 24.55
CA PRO A 374 -34.66 -24.41 23.23
C PRO A 374 -35.87 -23.70 22.59
N PRO A 375 -35.63 -22.75 21.68
CA PRO A 375 -36.69 -22.00 21.02
C PRO A 375 -37.53 -22.85 20.08
N ARG A 376 -38.69 -22.29 19.74
CA ARG A 376 -39.49 -22.64 18.57
C ARG A 376 -39.45 -21.47 17.60
N VAL A 377 -39.32 -21.79 16.31
CA VAL A 377 -39.44 -20.79 15.23
C VAL A 377 -40.80 -20.95 14.54
N ILE A 378 -41.49 -19.83 14.33
CA ILE A 378 -42.77 -19.76 13.65
C ILE A 378 -42.59 -18.96 12.36
N LEU A 379 -42.91 -19.59 11.24
CA LEU A 379 -42.97 -18.96 9.93
C LEU A 379 -44.39 -18.39 9.71
N PRO A 380 -44.54 -17.28 8.96
CA PRO A 380 -45.85 -16.74 8.59
C PRO A 380 -46.71 -17.77 7.84
N THR A 381 -48.04 -17.64 7.96
CA THR A 381 -48.99 -18.48 7.20
C THR A 381 -48.70 -18.44 5.69
N GLY A 382 -48.56 -19.62 5.08
CA GLY A 382 -48.17 -19.77 3.66
C GLY A 382 -46.71 -20.19 3.44
N TRP A 383 -45.92 -20.32 4.50
CA TRP A 383 -44.48 -20.65 4.45
C TRP A 383 -44.09 -21.91 5.25
N SER A 384 -45.07 -22.65 5.79
CA SER A 384 -44.88 -23.79 6.71
C SER A 384 -44.83 -25.15 6.04
#